data_AF-A0A969H3E8-F1
#
_entry.id   AF-A0A969H3E8-F1
#
_cell.length_a   1.000
_cell.length_b   1.000
_cell.length_c   1.000
_cell.angle_alpha   90.00
_cell.angle_beta   90.00
_cell.angle_gamma   90.00
#
_symmetry.space_group_name_H-M   'P 1'
#
loop_
_entity.id
_entity.type
_entity.pdbx_description
1 polymer ?
#
loop_
_entity_poly.entity_id
_entity_poly.type
_entity_poly.pdbx_seq_one_letter_code
_entity_poly.pdbx_strand_id
1 'polypeptide(L)'
;MTQNIPIVSIVAADREGLRSKRMHLYHLRGSSALDYECDIAIIMNNKFHILSKDHVSFNPYKSDSYRDWVVFTLEKNRAGRAMIDVEFQMRPQHFCFNPKGNLVEQKLIDEKIIVE
;
A
#
# COMPACT_ATOMS: atom_id res chain seq x y z
N MET A 1 12.23 -20.86 -21.27
CA MET A 1 13.09 -19.76 -21.74
C MET A 1 12.66 -18.52 -20.97
N THR A 2 13.42 -18.10 -19.96
CA THR A 2 13.11 -16.90 -19.18
C THR A 2 13.75 -15.72 -19.88
N GLN A 3 12.96 -14.84 -20.50
CA GLN A 3 13.49 -13.59 -21.02
C GLN A 3 13.77 -12.71 -19.81
N ASN A 4 15.02 -12.27 -19.66
CA ASN A 4 15.50 -11.49 -18.51
C ASN A 4 14.98 -10.04 -18.58
N ILE A 5 13.65 -9.90 -18.59
CA ILE A 5 12.91 -8.66 -18.80
C ILE A 5 12.01 -8.50 -17.58
N PRO A 6 12.14 -7.40 -16.81
CA PRO A 6 11.25 -7.15 -15.71
C PRO A 6 9.83 -6.88 -16.23
N ILE A 7 8.85 -7.60 -15.69
CA ILE A 7 7.44 -7.45 -16.04
C ILE A 7 6.75 -6.72 -14.89
N VAL A 8 6.12 -5.58 -15.20
CA VAL A 8 5.22 -4.88 -14.28
C VAL A 8 3.80 -5.17 -14.73
N SER A 9 2.97 -5.67 -13.81
CA SER A 9 1.55 -5.94 -14.04
C SER A 9 0.70 -5.28 -12.96
N ILE A 10 -0.51 -4.86 -13.33
CA ILE A 10 -1.49 -4.30 -12.42
C ILE A 10 -2.59 -5.33 -12.25
N VAL A 11 -2.98 -5.59 -11.01
CA VAL A 11 -4.06 -6.53 -10.68
C VAL A 11 -5.17 -5.81 -9.95
N ALA A 12 -6.41 -6.17 -10.28
CA ALA A 12 -7.58 -5.64 -9.61
C ALA A 12 -7.79 -6.29 -8.24
N ALA A 13 -8.28 -5.50 -7.29
CA ALA A 13 -8.81 -6.01 -6.03
C ALA A 13 -10.04 -6.91 -6.27
N ASP A 14 -10.28 -7.81 -5.33
CA ASP A 14 -11.54 -8.54 -5.25
C ASP A 14 -12.64 -7.72 -4.56
N ARG A 15 -13.80 -8.34 -4.31
CA ARG A 15 -14.93 -7.65 -3.68
C ARG A 15 -14.64 -7.22 -2.24
N GLU A 16 -13.85 -8.00 -1.50
CA GLU A 16 -13.51 -7.73 -0.10
C GLU A 16 -12.47 -6.61 -0.04
N GLY A 17 -11.46 -6.65 -0.90
CA GLY A 17 -10.46 -5.61 -1.07
C GLY A 17 -11.05 -4.24 -1.40
N LEU A 18 -12.12 -4.18 -2.21
CA LEU A 18 -12.81 -2.91 -2.51
C LEU A 18 -13.55 -2.30 -1.30
N ARG A 19 -13.81 -3.10 -0.25
CA ARG A 19 -14.47 -2.66 0.98
C ARG A 19 -13.48 -2.47 2.14
N SER A 20 -12.31 -3.08 2.05
CA SER A 20 -11.26 -2.94 3.06
C SER A 20 -10.79 -1.50 3.15
N LYS A 21 -10.48 -1.06 4.38
CA LYS A 21 -9.91 0.27 4.58
C LYS A 21 -8.45 0.32 4.14
N ARG A 22 -7.69 -0.76 4.38
CA ARG A 22 -6.30 -0.93 3.97
C ARG A 22 -6.19 -2.21 3.14
N MET A 23 -5.92 -2.03 1.85
CA MET A 23 -5.69 -3.13 0.94
C MET A 23 -4.33 -3.79 1.23
N HIS A 24 -4.28 -5.10 1.03
CA HIS A 24 -3.12 -5.98 1.21
C HIS A 24 -3.09 -7.01 0.07
N LEU A 25 -2.02 -7.79 -0.05
CA LEU A 25 -1.87 -8.74 -1.17
C LEU A 25 -3.01 -9.78 -1.22
N TYR A 26 -3.49 -10.25 -0.07
CA TYR A 26 -4.56 -11.24 0.02
C TYR A 26 -5.93 -10.73 -0.50
N HIS A 27 -6.10 -9.41 -0.60
CA HIS A 27 -7.29 -8.76 -1.15
C HIS A 27 -7.29 -8.66 -2.70
N LEU A 28 -6.25 -9.15 -3.38
CA LEU A 28 -6.16 -9.13 -4.84
C LEU A 28 -6.75 -10.39 -5.47
N ARG A 29 -7.28 -10.25 -6.68
CA ARG A 29 -7.75 -11.43 -7.45
C ARG A 29 -6.59 -12.37 -7.72
N GLY A 30 -6.77 -13.64 -7.36
CA GLY A 30 -5.73 -14.66 -7.51
C GLY A 30 -4.56 -14.47 -6.54
N SER A 31 -4.82 -13.87 -5.36
CA SER A 31 -3.80 -13.57 -4.35
C SER A 31 -2.88 -14.74 -4.03
N SER A 32 -3.37 -15.97 -3.93
CA SER A 32 -2.52 -17.16 -3.71
C SER A 32 -1.50 -17.40 -4.83
N ALA A 33 -1.91 -17.22 -6.08
CA ALA A 33 -1.00 -17.36 -7.22
C ALA A 33 0.00 -16.19 -7.28
N LEU A 34 -0.45 -14.97 -7.01
CA LEU A 34 0.43 -13.80 -6.94
C LEU A 34 1.48 -13.96 -5.84
N ASP A 35 1.04 -14.36 -4.64
CA ASP A 35 1.92 -14.57 -3.49
C ASP A 35 2.89 -15.72 -3.70
N TYR A 36 2.64 -16.63 -4.63
CA TYR A 36 3.64 -17.62 -5.05
C TYR A 36 4.55 -17.09 -6.17
N GLU A 37 3.97 -16.65 -7.29
CA GLU A 37 4.65 -16.41 -8.55
C GLU A 37 5.43 -15.09 -8.60
N CYS A 38 4.86 -13.99 -8.09
CA CYS A 38 5.49 -12.68 -8.26
C CYS A 38 6.77 -12.54 -7.43
N ASP A 39 7.79 -11.84 -7.95
CA ASP A 39 8.99 -11.56 -7.16
C ASP A 39 8.75 -10.41 -6.16
N ILE A 40 7.96 -9.42 -6.57
CA ILE A 40 7.69 -8.20 -5.83
C ILE A 40 6.19 -7.89 -5.90
N ALA A 41 5.59 -7.56 -4.75
CA ALA A 41 4.23 -7.03 -4.68
C ALA A 41 4.24 -5.67 -3.97
N ILE A 42 3.64 -4.68 -4.61
CA ILE A 42 3.47 -3.33 -4.06
C ILE A 42 1.99 -3.02 -4.02
N ILE A 43 1.50 -2.63 -2.84
CA ILE A 43 0.12 -2.19 -2.65
C ILE A 43 0.11 -0.70 -2.33
N MET A 44 -0.79 0.04 -2.98
CA MET A 44 -0.94 1.48 -2.80
C MET A 44 -2.21 1.77 -2.01
N ASN A 45 -2.08 2.48 -0.90
CA ASN A 45 -3.18 2.91 -0.07
C ASN A 45 -3.13 4.43 0.13
N ASN A 46 -4.28 5.10 0.09
CA ASN A 46 -4.32 6.53 0.43
C ASN A 46 -4.08 6.71 1.93
N LYS A 47 -3.05 7.47 2.30
CA LYS A 47 -2.61 7.64 3.68
C LYS A 47 -3.72 8.16 4.57
N PHE A 48 -4.51 9.13 4.10
CA PHE A 48 -5.63 9.69 4.87
C PHE A 48 -6.65 8.63 5.31
N HIS A 49 -6.90 7.60 4.49
CA HIS A 49 -7.87 6.55 4.81
C HIS A 49 -7.34 5.47 5.76
N ILE A 50 -6.02 5.25 5.77
CA ILE A 50 -5.39 4.16 6.52
C ILE A 50 -4.65 4.62 7.78
N LEU A 51 -4.71 5.91 8.13
CA LEU A 51 -4.16 6.38 9.40
C LEU A 51 -5.01 5.92 10.59
N SER A 52 -4.35 5.52 11.68
CA SER A 52 -5.06 5.24 12.93
C SER A 52 -5.78 6.48 13.47
N LYS A 53 -6.98 6.27 14.04
CA LYS A 53 -7.80 7.33 14.65
C LYS A 53 -7.03 8.12 15.72
N ASP A 54 -6.11 7.47 16.43
CA ASP A 54 -5.30 8.10 17.48
C ASP A 54 -4.47 9.27 16.94
N HIS A 55 -3.96 9.17 15.70
CA HIS A 55 -3.17 10.22 15.07
C HIS A 55 -4.02 11.35 14.46
N VAL A 56 -5.21 11.01 13.94
CA VAL A 56 -6.15 11.99 13.37
C VAL A 56 -6.73 12.90 14.48
N SER A 57 -6.95 12.33 15.67
CA SER A 57 -7.54 13.02 16.83
C SER A 57 -6.67 14.15 17.38
N PHE A 58 -5.35 14.03 17.24
CA PHE A 58 -4.41 14.97 17.86
C PHE A 58 -4.21 16.25 17.05
N ASN A 59 -4.41 16.22 15.73
CA ASN A 59 -4.31 17.42 14.88
C ASN A 59 -5.10 17.29 13.56
N PRO A 60 -6.38 17.72 13.55
CA PRO A 60 -7.24 17.66 12.36
C PRO A 60 -6.71 18.47 11.16
N TYR A 61 -5.99 19.57 11.40
CA TYR A 61 -5.42 20.37 10.29
C TYR A 61 -4.29 19.64 9.57
N LYS A 62 -3.54 18.80 10.29
CA LYS A 62 -2.48 17.97 9.69
C LYS A 62 -3.07 16.78 8.94
N SER A 63 -4.27 16.30 9.29
CA SER A 63 -4.85 15.12 8.64
C SER A 63 -5.28 15.40 7.20
N ASP A 64 -5.86 16.56 6.91
CA ASP A 64 -6.23 16.94 5.53
C ASP A 64 -5.02 16.99 4.59
N SER A 65 -3.83 17.31 5.11
CA SER A 65 -2.59 17.31 4.33
C SER A 65 -2.20 15.91 3.82
N TYR A 66 -2.70 14.83 4.42
CA TYR A 66 -2.41 13.46 4.01
C TYR A 66 -3.28 12.94 2.87
N ARG A 67 -4.28 13.71 2.41
CA ARG A 67 -5.14 13.31 1.28
C ARG A 67 -4.36 13.09 0.00
N ASP A 68 -3.32 13.89 -0.19
CA ASP A 68 -2.41 13.81 -1.33
C ASP A 68 -1.23 12.87 -1.08
N TRP A 69 -1.24 12.05 -0.02
CA TRP A 69 -0.18 11.09 0.27
C TRP A 69 -0.65 9.66 0.01
N VAL A 70 0.21 8.90 -0.64
CA VAL A 70 -0.01 7.48 -0.91
C VAL A 70 1.08 6.68 -0.23
N VAL A 71 0.66 5.69 0.55
CA VAL A 71 1.55 4.69 1.15
C VAL A 71 1.69 3.53 0.17
N PHE A 72 2.93 3.23 -0.17
CA PHE A 72 3.35 2.09 -0.96
C PHE A 72 3.90 1.05 0.02
N THR A 73 3.12 -0.01 0.24
CA THR A 73 3.53 -1.15 1.05
C THR A 73 4.19 -2.18 0.15
N LEU A 74 5.46 -2.48 0.41
CA LEU A 74 6.17 -3.60 -0.22
C LEU A 74 5.76 -4.90 0.47
N GLU A 75 4.58 -5.42 0.16
CA GLU A 75 4.01 -6.63 0.77
C GLU A 75 4.88 -7.87 0.54
N LYS A 76 5.50 -7.97 -0.64
CA LYS A 76 6.38 -9.08 -1.01
C LYS A 76 7.63 -8.58 -1.70
N ASN A 77 8.76 -9.18 -1.33
CA ASN A 77 10.05 -8.97 -1.96
C ASN A 77 10.90 -10.24 -1.84
N ARG A 78 11.01 -11.02 -2.92
CA ARG A 78 11.73 -12.30 -2.94
C ARG A 78 13.23 -12.15 -2.63
N ALA A 79 13.83 -11.01 -2.95
CA ALA A 79 15.27 -10.78 -2.82
C ALA A 79 15.66 -9.87 -1.64
N GLY A 80 14.73 -9.56 -0.72
CA GLY A 80 15.02 -8.63 0.35
C GLY A 80 13.92 -8.49 1.38
N ARG A 81 13.89 -7.32 2.03
CA ARG A 81 12.90 -7.02 3.06
C ARG A 81 11.52 -6.79 2.42
N ALA A 82 10.51 -7.39 3.04
CA ALA A 82 9.09 -7.17 2.78
C ALA A 82 8.46 -6.44 3.97
N MET A 83 7.18 -6.10 3.85
CA MET A 83 6.39 -5.35 4.83
C MET A 83 7.05 -4.02 5.20
N ILE A 84 7.54 -3.30 4.19
CA ILE A 84 8.06 -1.94 4.33
C ILE A 84 7.03 -0.97 3.77
N ASP A 85 6.66 0.02 4.58
CA ASP A 85 5.81 1.13 4.18
C ASP A 85 6.65 2.36 3.85
N VAL A 86 6.59 2.79 2.59
CA VAL A 86 7.13 4.07 2.13
C VAL A 86 6.00 4.96 1.64
N GLU A 87 6.16 6.26 1.77
CA GLU A 87 5.13 7.23 1.37
C GLU A 87 5.65 8.24 0.37
N PHE A 88 4.78 8.56 -0.58
CA PHE A 88 5.04 9.56 -1.61
C PHE A 88 3.86 10.53 -1.67
N GLN A 89 4.18 11.81 -1.84
CA GLN A 89 3.18 12.82 -2.14
C GLN A 89 2.78 12.72 -3.61
N MET A 90 1.50 12.46 -3.85
CA MET A 90 0.85 12.58 -5.15
C MET A 90 0.62 14.06 -5.49
N ARG A 91 0.78 14.42 -6.76
CA ARG A 91 0.38 15.72 -7.32
C ARG A 91 -0.82 15.48 -8.23
N PRO A 92 -2.06 15.60 -7.73
CA PRO A 92 -3.26 15.20 -8.47
C PRO A 92 -3.42 15.93 -9.81
N GLN A 93 -2.98 17.20 -9.88
CA GLN A 93 -3.06 18.03 -11.09
C GLN A 93 -2.18 17.50 -12.24
N HIS A 94 -1.21 16.63 -11.93
CA HIS A 94 -0.24 16.10 -12.89
C HIS A 94 -0.19 14.58 -12.94
N PHE A 95 -1.05 13.88 -12.18
CA PHE A 95 -1.09 12.42 -12.09
C PHE A 95 0.28 11.79 -11.84
N CYS A 96 1.11 12.42 -11.01
CA CYS A 96 2.46 11.97 -10.73
C CYS A 96 2.79 12.00 -9.24
N PHE A 97 3.84 11.30 -8.85
CA PHE A 97 4.38 11.31 -7.49
C PHE A 97 5.61 12.19 -7.42
N ASN A 98 5.80 12.87 -6.29
CA ASN A 98 7.11 13.40 -5.93
C ASN A 98 8.05 12.22 -5.68
N PRO A 99 9.17 12.07 -6.41
CA PRO A 99 10.06 10.90 -6.26
C PRO A 99 10.82 10.89 -4.92
N LYS A 100 10.79 11.99 -4.16
CA LYS A 100 11.34 12.05 -2.81
C LYS A 100 10.27 11.58 -1.81
N GLY A 101 10.33 10.29 -1.48
CA GLY A 101 9.49 9.68 -0.44
C GLY A 101 10.20 9.56 0.90
N ASN A 102 9.45 9.12 1.91
CA ASN A 102 9.95 8.82 3.25
C ASN A 102 9.46 7.44 3.70
N LEU A 103 10.04 6.90 4.77
CA LEU A 103 9.42 5.79 5.49
C LEU A 103 8.18 6.30 6.23
N VAL A 104 7.15 5.46 6.32
CA VAL A 104 5.97 5.81 7.11
C VAL A 104 6.31 5.73 8.60
N GLU A 105 6.18 6.85 9.30
CA GLU A 105 6.41 6.91 10.76
C GLU A 105 5.10 6.74 11.56
N GLN A 106 3.96 7.03 10.94
CA GLN A 106 2.67 7.01 11.63
C GLN A 106 2.11 5.60 11.69
N LYS A 107 1.36 5.31 12.76
CA LYS A 107 0.67 4.03 12.89
C LYS A 107 -0.47 3.94 11.89
N LEU A 108 -0.36 2.97 10.98
CA LEU A 108 -1.40 2.61 10.03
C LEU A 108 -2.40 1.65 10.70
N ILE A 109 -3.62 1.64 10.20
CA ILE A 109 -4.60 0.62 10.57
C ILE A 109 -4.21 -0.69 9.91
N ASP A 110 -4.19 -1.76 10.68
CA ASP A 110 -4.25 -3.12 10.16
C ASP A 110 -5.58 -3.71 10.62
N GLU A 111 -6.27 -4.42 9.72
CA GLU A 111 -7.39 -5.24 10.12
C GLU A 111 -6.83 -6.30 11.08
N LYS A 112 -7.27 -6.28 12.34
CA LYS A 112 -6.89 -7.31 13.32
C LYS A 112 -7.17 -8.67 12.68
N ILE A 113 -6.12 -9.41 12.34
CA ILE A 113 -6.24 -10.84 12.15
C ILE A 113 -6.63 -11.38 13.53
N ILE A 114 -7.93 -11.64 13.71
CA ILE A 114 -8.39 -12.44 14.84
C ILE A 114 -7.89 -13.85 14.53
N VAL A 115 -6.73 -14.17 15.08
CA VAL A 115 -6.26 -15.56 15.14
C VAL A 115 -7.12 -16.20 16.23
N GLU A 116 -8.06 -17.07 15.83
CA GLU A 116 -8.62 -18.06 16.75
C GLU A 116 -7.56 -19.08 17.17
#